data_AF-A0A834HCZ8-F1
#
_entry.id   AF-A0A834HCZ8-F1
#
_cell.length_a   1.000
_cell.length_b   1.000
_cell.length_c   1.000
_cell.angle_alpha   90.00
_cell.angle_beta   90.00
_cell.angle_gamma   90.00
#
_symmetry.space_group_name_H-M   'P 1'
#
loop_
_entity.id
_entity.type
_entity.pdbx_description
1 polymer ?
#
loop_
_entity_poly.entity_id
_entity_poly.type
_entity_poly.pdbx_seq_one_letter_code
_entity_poly.pdbx_strand_id
1 'polypeptide(L)'
;MEEGSNPKWEGKATANLVGSTPEQVWPLLEDFCNLNKYLTTLDTCYRVEGELGKPGLIRYCGATVPSPSGGDEKLTLWCHEKLLAMDPIGRLMTYVVLDNNMGFKSYESTIKLLPIDGDDEPGCRIEWSFVTDPVEGNTQEDLVNYLNSSVRTMAMNMENALKSLWKEIRKEKIPLVDNVDASFLGRICGCYSFDYFKVLLVLM
;
A
#
# COMPACT_ATOMS: atom_id res chain seq x y z
N MET A 1 -2.05 40.11 -12.47
CA MET A 1 -2.37 39.82 -11.06
C MET A 1 -1.71 38.50 -10.77
N GLU A 2 -0.56 38.53 -10.10
CA GLU A 2 0.10 37.31 -9.64
C GLU A 2 -0.70 36.80 -8.44
N GLU A 3 -1.54 35.79 -8.65
CA GLU A 3 -2.09 35.02 -7.54
C GLU A 3 -0.90 34.38 -6.83
N GLY A 4 -0.57 34.89 -5.64
CA GLY A 4 0.39 34.26 -4.75
C GLY A 4 -0.15 32.89 -4.37
N SER A 5 0.23 31.86 -5.13
CA SER A 5 -0.09 30.48 -4.79
C SER A 5 0.55 30.19 -3.43
N ASN A 6 -0.27 29.85 -2.44
CA ASN A 6 0.27 29.32 -1.18
C ASN A 6 1.23 28.17 -1.51
N PRO A 7 2.37 28.08 -0.81
CA PRO A 7 3.34 27.00 -1.06
C PRO A 7 2.64 25.65 -0.89
N LYS A 8 2.95 24.71 -1.80
CA LYS A 8 2.46 23.34 -1.69
C LYS A 8 2.90 22.72 -0.37
N TRP A 9 2.05 21.89 0.21
CA TRP A 9 2.38 21.05 1.33
C TRP A 9 3.11 19.81 0.84
N GLU A 10 4.18 19.48 1.54
CA GLU A 10 4.98 18.28 1.29
C GLU A 10 5.11 17.50 2.59
N GLY A 11 5.04 16.18 2.53
CA GLY A 11 5.17 15.39 3.72
C GLY A 11 5.69 14.00 3.42
N LYS A 12 6.26 13.38 4.45
CA LYS A 12 6.83 12.05 4.36
C LYS A 12 6.73 11.34 5.70
N ALA A 13 6.40 10.06 5.64
CA ALA A 13 6.46 9.15 6.77
C ALA A 13 7.22 7.87 6.40
N THR A 14 7.80 7.23 7.41
CA THR A 14 8.49 5.96 7.25
C THR A 14 8.19 5.00 8.39
N ALA A 15 8.16 3.71 8.09
CA ALA A 15 8.12 2.65 9.10
C ALA A 15 8.99 1.47 8.67
N ASN A 16 9.65 0.86 9.64
CA ASN A 16 10.47 -0.34 9.42
C ASN A 16 9.62 -1.59 9.60
N LEU A 17 9.88 -2.59 8.77
CA LEU A 17 9.40 -3.96 8.88
C LEU A 17 10.60 -4.84 9.19
N VAL A 18 10.47 -5.66 10.22
CA VAL A 18 11.52 -6.57 10.70
C VAL A 18 11.20 -8.00 10.26
N GLY A 19 12.23 -8.71 9.80
CA GLY A 19 12.15 -10.10 9.37
C GLY A 19 11.58 -10.28 7.96
N SER A 20 11.54 -9.22 7.14
CA SER A 20 11.07 -9.30 5.75
C SER A 20 11.80 -8.31 4.85
N THR A 21 12.33 -8.82 3.75
CA THR A 21 13.07 -8.06 2.73
C THR A 21 12.14 -7.20 1.88
N PRO A 22 12.64 -6.15 1.20
CA PRO A 22 11.83 -5.37 0.26
C PRO A 22 11.14 -6.24 -0.80
N GLU A 23 11.82 -7.28 -1.29
CA GLU A 23 11.33 -8.24 -2.28
C GLU A 23 10.13 -9.04 -1.77
N GLN A 24 10.14 -9.43 -0.49
CA GLN A 24 9.03 -10.18 0.13
C GLN A 24 7.81 -9.29 0.41
N VAL A 25 8.04 -8.01 0.71
CA VAL A 25 6.96 -7.06 1.08
C VAL A 25 6.32 -6.43 -0.15
N TRP A 26 7.09 -6.20 -1.22
CA TRP A 26 6.62 -5.51 -2.41
C TRP A 26 5.35 -6.11 -3.05
N PRO A 27 5.19 -7.44 -3.20
CA PRO A 27 3.97 -8.05 -3.71
C PRO A 27 2.69 -7.61 -2.99
N LEU A 28 2.78 -7.24 -1.71
CA LEU A 28 1.66 -6.76 -0.90
C LEU A 28 1.32 -5.29 -1.20
N LEU A 29 2.31 -4.48 -1.58
CA LEU A 29 2.15 -3.06 -1.92
C LEU A 29 1.78 -2.83 -3.38
N GLU A 30 2.34 -3.61 -4.31
CA GLU A 30 2.03 -3.49 -5.73
C GLU A 30 0.60 -3.91 -6.07
N ASP A 31 -0.08 -4.64 -5.17
CA ASP A 31 -1.51 -4.88 -5.20
C ASP A 31 -2.29 -3.59 -4.86
N PHE A 32 -2.12 -2.60 -5.73
CA PHE A 32 -2.57 -1.21 -5.57
C PHE A 32 -4.04 -1.10 -5.19
N CYS A 33 -4.90 -1.99 -5.71
CA CYS A 33 -6.34 -1.95 -5.47
C CYS A 33 -6.79 -2.65 -4.19
N ASN A 34 -5.90 -3.21 -3.38
CA ASN A 34 -6.26 -3.94 -2.16
C ASN A 34 -5.51 -3.42 -0.92
N LEU A 35 -5.14 -2.13 -0.92
CA LEU A 35 -4.42 -1.52 0.19
C LEU A 35 -5.16 -1.62 1.54
N ASN A 36 -6.50 -1.70 1.51
CA ASN A 36 -7.35 -1.90 2.69
C ASN A 36 -7.06 -3.21 3.45
N LYS A 37 -6.42 -4.21 2.81
CA LYS A 37 -5.93 -5.42 3.50
C LYS A 37 -4.90 -5.10 4.58
N TYR A 38 -4.13 -4.02 4.42
CA TYR A 38 -3.02 -3.65 5.30
C TYR A 38 -3.20 -2.30 5.98
N LEU A 39 -3.96 -1.38 5.37
CA LEU A 39 -4.28 -0.08 5.91
C LEU A 39 -5.70 -0.08 6.48
N THR A 40 -5.84 -0.31 7.79
CA THR A 40 -7.13 -0.48 8.47
C THR A 40 -7.97 0.79 8.56
N THR A 41 -7.42 1.94 8.18
CA THR A 41 -8.19 3.19 8.07
C THR A 41 -9.09 3.18 6.84
N LEU A 42 -8.85 2.30 5.86
CA LEU A 42 -9.70 2.10 4.70
C LEU A 42 -10.66 0.93 4.95
N ASP A 43 -11.96 1.16 4.80
CA ASP A 43 -12.95 0.09 4.79
C ASP A 43 -12.94 -0.66 3.46
N THR A 44 -12.74 0.09 2.38
CA THR A 44 -12.78 -0.44 1.02
C THR A 44 -11.70 0.17 0.14
N CYS A 45 -11.12 -0.68 -0.69
CA CYS A 45 -10.20 -0.32 -1.75
C CYS A 45 -10.47 -1.30 -2.90
N TYR A 46 -10.74 -0.80 -4.11
CA TYR A 46 -10.99 -1.67 -5.26
C TYR A 46 -10.72 -0.97 -6.59
N ARG A 47 -10.55 -1.76 -7.65
CA ARG A 47 -10.32 -1.27 -9.01
C ARG A 47 -11.59 -0.65 -9.60
N VAL A 48 -11.45 0.55 -10.15
CA VAL A 48 -12.50 1.23 -10.93
C VAL A 48 -12.25 1.08 -12.43
N GLU A 49 -11.04 1.37 -12.89
CA GLU A 49 -10.68 1.35 -14.32
C GLU A 49 -9.22 0.93 -14.51
N GLY A 50 -8.89 0.39 -15.68
CA GLY A 50 -7.51 0.11 -16.08
C GLY A 50 -7.04 -1.31 -15.76
N GLU A 51 -5.78 -1.57 -16.09
CA GLU A 51 -5.15 -2.88 -15.93
C GLU A 51 -4.34 -2.96 -14.64
N LEU A 52 -4.44 -4.09 -13.91
CA LEU A 52 -3.74 -4.27 -12.64
C LEU A 52 -2.23 -4.12 -12.81
N GLY A 53 -1.60 -3.33 -11.93
CA GLY A 53 -0.16 -3.07 -11.93
C GLY A 53 0.37 -2.17 -13.04
N LYS A 54 -0.48 -1.62 -13.92
CA LYS A 54 -0.04 -0.76 -15.03
C LYS A 54 -0.38 0.73 -14.80
N PRO A 55 0.47 1.66 -15.26
CA PRO A 55 0.13 3.08 -15.33
C PRO A 55 -1.23 3.31 -15.97
N GLY A 56 -2.04 4.17 -15.34
CA GLY A 56 -3.42 4.43 -15.74
C GLY A 56 -4.47 3.67 -14.93
N LEU A 57 -4.08 2.67 -14.13
CA LEU A 57 -4.98 1.98 -13.20
C LEU A 57 -5.59 2.98 -12.20
N ILE A 58 -6.92 2.91 -12.03
CA ILE A 58 -7.67 3.74 -11.09
C ILE A 58 -8.26 2.86 -9.99
N ARG A 59 -8.02 3.23 -8.73
CA ARG A 59 -8.67 2.64 -7.57
C ARG A 59 -9.63 3.63 -6.91
N TYR A 60 -10.68 3.12 -6.29
CA TYR A 60 -11.48 3.82 -5.29
C TYR A 60 -10.97 3.43 -3.91
N CYS A 61 -10.80 4.41 -3.02
CA CYS A 61 -10.54 4.19 -1.60
C CYS A 61 -11.64 4.87 -0.78
N GLY A 62 -12.15 4.16 0.24
CA GLY A 62 -13.21 4.67 1.11
C GLY A 62 -12.96 4.34 2.58
N ALA A 63 -13.28 5.29 3.45
CA ALA A 63 -13.13 5.19 4.90
C ALA A 63 -14.34 5.81 5.61
N THR A 64 -14.81 5.13 6.65
CA THR A 64 -15.91 5.59 7.49
C THR A 64 -15.35 6.22 8.75
N VAL A 65 -15.64 7.51 8.95
CA VAL A 65 -15.19 8.27 10.12
C VAL A 65 -16.39 8.73 10.96
N PRO A 66 -16.22 8.90 12.28
CA PRO A 66 -17.24 9.53 13.12
C PRO A 66 -17.60 10.93 12.61
N SER A 67 -18.88 11.32 12.68
CA SER A 67 -19.25 12.69 12.36
C SER A 67 -18.59 13.68 13.33
N PRO A 68 -18.04 14.81 12.84
CA PRO A 68 -17.54 15.90 13.68
C PRO A 68 -18.60 16.49 14.61
N SER A 69 -19.89 16.35 14.26
CA SER A 69 -21.01 16.85 15.06
C SER A 69 -21.33 15.98 16.28
N GLY A 70 -20.63 14.87 16.49
CA GLY A 70 -20.78 14.02 17.68
C GLY A 70 -22.07 13.20 17.74
N GLY A 71 -22.82 13.13 16.63
CA GLY A 71 -23.95 12.22 16.47
C GLY A 71 -23.53 10.81 16.00
N ASP A 72 -24.47 9.88 16.02
CA ASP A 72 -24.26 8.49 15.53
C ASP A 72 -24.09 8.39 14.00
N GLU A 73 -24.29 9.50 13.28
CA GLU A 73 -24.05 9.55 11.83
C GLU A 73 -22.56 9.37 11.53
N LYS A 74 -22.28 8.44 10.62
CA LYS A 74 -20.94 8.20 10.13
C LYS A 74 -20.77 8.89 8.78
N LEU A 75 -19.62 9.54 8.58
CA LEU A 75 -19.26 10.14 7.30
C LEU A 75 -18.39 9.17 6.51
N THR A 76 -18.64 9.07 5.21
CA THR A 76 -17.78 8.32 4.29
C THR A 76 -16.85 9.30 3.59
N LEU A 77 -15.55 9.20 3.87
CA LEU A 77 -14.50 9.86 3.12
C LEU A 77 -14.06 8.95 1.97
N TRP A 78 -13.80 9.52 0.79
CA TRP A 78 -13.38 8.76 -0.37
C TRP A 78 -12.52 9.55 -1.34
N CYS A 79 -11.70 8.81 -2.10
CA CYS A 79 -10.94 9.32 -3.24
C CYS A 79 -10.86 8.27 -4.37
N HIS A 80 -10.73 8.78 -5.59
CA HIS A 80 -10.25 8.04 -6.75
C HIS A 80 -8.78 8.34 -6.96
N GLU A 81 -7.96 7.31 -7.05
CA GLU A 81 -6.52 7.46 -7.19
C GLU A 81 -6.04 6.74 -8.44
N LYS A 82 -5.26 7.45 -9.27
CA LYS A 82 -4.71 6.95 -10.51
C LYS A 82 -3.23 6.67 -10.36
N LEU A 83 -2.84 5.43 -10.61
CA LEU A 83 -1.46 4.99 -10.69
C LEU A 83 -0.76 5.67 -11.88
N LEU A 84 0.32 6.41 -11.59
CA LEU A 84 1.13 7.09 -12.60
C LEU A 84 2.31 6.22 -13.04
N ALA A 85 3.01 5.61 -12.08
CA ALA A 85 4.14 4.75 -12.34
C ALA A 85 4.16 3.57 -11.36
N MET A 86 4.66 2.43 -11.84
CA MET A 86 4.92 1.23 -11.06
C MET A 86 6.27 0.72 -11.49
N ASP A 87 7.22 0.67 -10.57
CA ASP A 87 8.55 0.11 -10.76
C ASP A 87 8.72 -1.08 -9.80
N PRO A 88 8.46 -2.32 -10.26
CA PRO A 88 8.61 -3.51 -9.42
C PRO A 88 10.06 -3.80 -9.04
N ILE A 89 11.03 -3.34 -9.82
CA ILE A 89 12.46 -3.56 -9.56
C ILE A 89 12.94 -2.56 -8.51
N GLY A 90 12.65 -1.28 -8.68
CA GLY A 90 12.94 -0.24 -7.69
C GLY A 90 12.02 -0.27 -6.47
N ARG A 91 10.94 -1.07 -6.52
CA ARG A 91 9.88 -1.19 -5.50
C ARG A 91 9.31 0.17 -5.13
N LEU A 92 8.90 0.89 -6.16
CA LEU A 92 8.39 2.25 -6.09
C LEU A 92 7.13 2.37 -6.93
N MET A 93 6.13 3.07 -6.40
CA MET A 93 4.95 3.47 -7.16
C MET A 93 4.58 4.91 -6.87
N THR A 94 4.01 5.58 -7.87
CA THR A 94 3.49 6.94 -7.75
C THR A 94 2.05 7.01 -8.23
N TYR A 95 1.23 7.82 -7.59
CA TYR A 95 -0.17 8.00 -7.96
C TYR A 95 -0.65 9.43 -7.65
N VAL A 96 -1.77 9.81 -8.27
CA VAL A 96 -2.45 11.08 -8.03
C VAL A 96 -3.88 10.86 -7.58
N VAL A 97 -4.40 11.77 -6.77
CA VAL A 97 -5.85 11.83 -6.49
C VAL A 97 -6.53 12.56 -7.64
N LEU A 98 -7.56 11.95 -8.23
CA LEU A 98 -8.34 12.52 -9.32
C LEU A 98 -9.58 13.26 -8.80
N ASP A 99 -10.37 12.57 -7.99
CA ASP A 99 -11.64 13.05 -7.46
C ASP A 99 -11.79 12.56 -6.03
N ASN A 100 -12.36 13.37 -5.16
CA ASN A 100 -12.48 13.08 -3.74
C ASN A 100 -13.46 14.03 -3.05
N ASN A 101 -14.00 13.63 -1.91
CA ASN A 101 -14.83 14.49 -1.06
C ASN A 101 -14.06 15.07 0.15
N MET A 102 -12.72 14.98 0.15
CA MET A 102 -11.85 15.41 1.24
C MET A 102 -11.20 16.78 1.00
N GLY A 103 -11.35 17.34 -0.20
CA GLY A 103 -10.78 18.63 -0.59
C GLY A 103 -9.35 18.57 -1.13
N PHE A 104 -8.81 17.36 -1.39
CA PHE A 104 -7.51 17.23 -2.06
C PHE A 104 -7.59 17.77 -3.49
N LYS A 105 -6.56 18.53 -3.88
CA LYS A 105 -6.41 19.08 -5.24
C LYS A 105 -5.23 18.41 -5.91
N SER A 106 -4.15 19.13 -6.22
CA SER A 106 -2.96 18.63 -6.91
C SER A 106 -2.13 17.64 -6.07
N TYR A 107 -2.79 16.63 -5.47
CA TYR A 107 -2.21 15.63 -4.60
C TYR A 107 -1.55 14.54 -5.45
N GLU A 108 -0.25 14.42 -5.29
CA GLU A 108 0.57 13.36 -5.81
C GLU A 108 1.29 12.67 -4.66
N SER A 109 1.41 11.36 -4.73
CA SER A 109 2.05 10.58 -3.69
C SER A 109 2.95 9.50 -4.27
N THR A 110 4.02 9.22 -3.51
CA THR A 110 4.98 8.16 -3.81
C THR A 110 5.05 7.20 -2.63
N ILE A 111 5.01 5.90 -2.92
CA ILE A 111 5.31 4.84 -1.95
C ILE A 111 6.51 4.05 -2.47
N LYS A 112 7.50 3.81 -1.63
CA LYS A 112 8.65 2.96 -1.98
C LYS A 112 9.12 2.10 -0.81
N LEU A 113 9.72 0.96 -1.13
CA LEU A 113 10.44 0.12 -0.17
C LEU A 113 11.94 0.32 -0.30
N LEU A 114 12.60 0.45 0.84
CA LEU A 114 14.06 0.55 0.93
C LEU A 114 14.59 -0.62 1.76
N PRO A 115 15.76 -1.19 1.44
CA PRO A 115 16.44 -2.10 2.34
C PRO A 115 16.86 -1.38 3.63
N ILE A 116 16.96 -2.14 4.71
CA ILE A 116 17.61 -1.69 5.95
C ILE A 116 18.92 -2.46 6.07
N ASP A 117 20.04 -1.74 6.04
CA ASP A 117 21.36 -2.34 6.20
C ASP A 117 21.58 -2.70 7.69
N GLY A 118 21.90 -3.96 7.99
CA GLY A 118 22.19 -4.47 9.33
C GLY A 118 22.53 -5.96 9.32
N ASP A 119 23.41 -6.40 10.22
CA ASP A 119 24.11 -7.69 10.10
C ASP A 119 23.32 -8.92 10.58
N ASP A 120 22.22 -8.77 11.31
CA ASP A 120 21.61 -9.91 12.02
C ASP A 120 20.21 -10.34 11.53
N GLU A 121 19.40 -9.46 10.92
CA GLU A 121 18.04 -9.80 10.47
C GLU A 121 17.61 -9.05 9.20
N PRO A 122 16.97 -9.71 8.22
CA PRO A 122 16.44 -9.04 7.03
C PRO A 122 15.37 -8.02 7.42
N GLY A 123 15.43 -6.82 6.87
CA GLY A 123 14.45 -5.77 7.11
C GLY A 123 14.22 -4.87 5.91
N CYS A 124 13.09 -4.19 5.90
CA CYS A 124 12.80 -3.17 4.91
C CYS A 124 12.09 -1.97 5.54
N ARG A 125 12.14 -0.83 4.87
CA ARG A 125 11.49 0.41 5.28
C ARG A 125 10.49 0.83 4.21
N ILE A 126 9.23 0.97 4.61
CA ILE A 126 8.23 1.67 3.80
C ILE A 126 8.48 3.16 3.96
N GLU A 127 8.59 3.87 2.84
CA GLU A 127 8.54 5.32 2.77
C GLU A 127 7.29 5.71 1.96
N TRP A 128 6.46 6.59 2.54
CA TRP A 128 5.30 7.17 1.88
C TRP A 128 5.43 8.69 1.94
N SER A 129 5.41 9.36 0.80
CA SER A 129 5.42 10.83 0.70
C SER A 129 4.26 11.37 -0.10
N PHE A 130 3.97 12.66 0.08
CA PHE A 130 2.98 13.40 -0.70
C PHE A 130 3.45 14.82 -1.00
N VAL A 131 2.87 15.37 -2.07
CA VAL A 131 2.86 16.80 -2.38
C VAL A 131 1.42 17.18 -2.72
N THR A 132 0.88 18.26 -2.17
CA THR A 132 -0.49 18.73 -2.42
C THR A 132 -0.63 20.22 -2.23
N ASP A 133 -1.65 20.82 -2.84
CA ASP A 133 -2.10 22.15 -2.45
C ASP A 133 -2.66 22.11 -1.01
N PRO A 134 -2.62 23.22 -0.25
CA PRO A 134 -3.25 23.30 1.06
C PRO A 134 -4.71 22.85 1.04
N VAL A 135 -5.08 21.98 1.99
CA VAL A 135 -6.41 21.40 2.11
C VAL A 135 -7.18 22.17 3.18
N GLU A 136 -8.37 22.65 2.82
CA GLU A 136 -9.22 23.41 3.75
C GLU A 136 -9.57 22.56 4.99
N GLY A 137 -9.56 23.19 6.17
CA GLY A 137 -9.89 22.52 7.43
C GLY A 137 -8.82 21.57 7.97
N ASN A 138 -7.66 21.44 7.30
CA ASN A 138 -6.54 20.63 7.74
C ASN A 138 -5.27 21.46 7.88
N THR A 139 -4.25 20.89 8.52
CA THR A 139 -2.88 21.39 8.48
C THR A 139 -1.98 20.38 7.76
N GLN A 140 -0.81 20.84 7.29
CA GLN A 140 0.21 19.93 6.76
C GLN A 140 0.62 18.87 7.80
N GLU A 141 0.65 19.23 9.08
CA GLU A 141 0.98 18.33 10.19
C GLU A 141 -0.07 17.21 10.34
N ASP A 142 -1.36 17.52 10.20
CA ASP A 142 -2.43 16.51 10.25
C ASP A 142 -2.24 15.43 9.17
N LEU A 143 -1.90 15.83 7.94
CA LEU A 143 -1.63 14.90 6.84
C LEU A 143 -0.36 14.07 7.11
N VAL A 144 0.70 14.68 7.65
CA VAL A 144 1.93 13.96 8.04
C VAL A 144 1.64 12.96 9.16
N ASN A 145 0.81 13.31 10.14
CA ASN A 145 0.38 12.43 11.22
C ASN A 145 -0.48 11.27 10.71
N TYR A 146 -1.38 11.53 9.75
CA TYR A 146 -2.12 10.48 9.06
C TYR A 146 -1.19 9.52 8.33
N LEU A 147 -0.21 10.01 7.56
CA LEU A 147 0.78 9.16 6.88
C LEU A 147 1.60 8.34 7.89
N ASN A 148 2.06 8.96 8.99
CA ASN A 148 2.81 8.29 10.05
C ASN A 148 2.04 7.14 10.68
N SER A 149 0.77 7.35 11.03
CA SER A 149 -0.07 6.27 11.54
C SER A 149 -0.30 5.18 10.49
N SER A 150 -0.52 5.57 9.23
CA SER A 150 -0.77 4.66 8.12
C SER A 150 0.42 3.73 7.84
N VAL A 151 1.65 4.27 7.70
CA VAL A 151 2.83 3.43 7.42
C VAL A 151 3.16 2.48 8.57
N ARG A 152 2.93 2.89 9.83
CA ARG A 152 3.11 2.02 11.01
C ARG A 152 2.12 0.86 11.02
N THR A 153 0.85 1.16 10.76
CA THR A 153 -0.21 0.13 10.66
C THR A 153 0.06 -0.83 9.52
N MET A 154 0.44 -0.31 8.34
CA MET A 154 0.79 -1.14 7.19
C MET A 154 1.97 -2.05 7.47
N ALA A 155 3.05 -1.51 8.06
CA ALA A 155 4.24 -2.29 8.43
C ALA A 155 3.86 -3.49 9.33
N MET A 156 3.13 -3.23 10.41
CA MET A 156 2.67 -4.27 11.34
C MET A 156 1.78 -5.32 10.67
N ASN A 157 0.81 -4.89 9.85
CA ASN A 157 -0.13 -5.80 9.21
C ASN A 157 0.52 -6.65 8.11
N MET A 158 1.44 -6.07 7.35
CA MET A 158 2.21 -6.79 6.33
C MET A 158 3.14 -7.82 6.96
N GLU A 159 3.84 -7.48 8.05
CA GLU A 159 4.63 -8.46 8.81
C GLU A 159 3.77 -9.64 9.29
N ASN A 160 2.58 -9.35 9.83
CA ASN A 160 1.66 -10.38 10.31
C ASN A 160 1.13 -11.26 9.16
N ALA A 161 0.82 -10.67 8.01
CA ALA A 161 0.41 -11.39 6.82
C ALA A 161 1.51 -12.34 6.33
N LEU A 162 2.75 -11.86 6.25
CA LEU A 162 3.90 -12.68 5.86
C LEU A 162 4.18 -13.77 6.89
N LYS A 163 4.21 -13.45 8.19
CA LYS A 163 4.37 -14.45 9.27
C LYS A 163 3.32 -15.55 9.20
N SER A 164 2.07 -15.20 8.90
CA SER A 164 0.97 -16.17 8.76
C SER A 164 1.13 -17.03 7.51
N LEU A 165 1.44 -16.42 6.37
CA LEU A 165 1.77 -17.12 5.13
C LEU A 165 2.86 -18.18 5.34
N TRP A 166 3.97 -17.77 5.96
CA TRP A 166 5.10 -18.65 6.23
C TRP A 166 4.79 -19.80 7.18
N LYS A 167 3.82 -19.63 8.08
CA LYS A 167 3.34 -20.71 8.94
C LYS A 167 2.54 -21.73 8.13
N GLU A 168 1.67 -21.29 7.23
CA GLU A 168 0.88 -22.21 6.40
C GLU A 168 1.75 -22.99 5.41
N ILE A 169 2.68 -22.32 4.72
CA ILE A 169 3.65 -23.00 3.82
C ILE A 169 4.42 -24.10 4.57
N ARG A 170 4.84 -23.84 5.83
CA ARG A 170 5.56 -24.82 6.65
C ARG A 170 4.70 -25.98 7.12
N LYS A 171 3.42 -25.76 7.41
CA LYS A 171 2.49 -26.82 7.85
C LYS A 171 2.20 -27.81 6.73
N GLU A 172 2.13 -27.36 5.49
CA GLU A 172 1.73 -28.19 4.36
C GLU A 172 2.80 -29.17 3.87
N LYS A 173 4.03 -29.12 4.42
CA LYS A 173 5.16 -29.94 3.95
C LYS A 173 5.22 -29.98 2.41
N ILE A 174 5.11 -28.83 1.75
CA ILE A 174 5.47 -28.78 0.33
C ILE A 174 6.92 -29.25 0.28
N PRO A 175 7.23 -30.43 -0.29
CA PRO A 175 8.61 -30.81 -0.45
C PRO A 175 9.22 -29.71 -1.32
N LEU A 176 10.39 -29.21 -0.93
CA LEU A 176 11.27 -28.52 -1.87
C LEU A 176 11.58 -29.56 -2.95
N VAL A 177 10.72 -29.70 -3.95
CA VAL A 177 10.96 -30.58 -5.07
C VAL A 177 11.85 -29.75 -5.99
N ASP A 178 13.10 -30.18 -6.13
CA ASP A 178 14.11 -29.65 -7.06
C ASP A 178 13.72 -29.78 -8.56
N ASN A 179 12.43 -29.87 -8.87
CA ASN A 179 11.88 -29.89 -10.21
C ASN A 179 10.44 -29.38 -10.17
N VAL A 180 10.26 -28.10 -10.47
CA VAL A 180 8.94 -27.51 -10.66
C VAL A 180 8.48 -27.84 -12.08
N ASP A 181 7.68 -28.89 -12.20
CA ASP A 181 6.87 -29.15 -13.39
C ASP A 181 5.60 -28.28 -13.34
N ALA A 182 5.17 -27.79 -14.51
CA ALA A 182 4.03 -26.90 -14.73
C ALA A 182 2.70 -27.43 -14.13
N SER A 183 2.62 -28.73 -13.87
CA SER A 183 1.49 -29.38 -13.21
C SER A 183 1.32 -29.05 -11.71
N PHE A 184 2.40 -28.69 -11.00
CA PHE A 184 2.34 -28.34 -9.57
C PHE A 184 1.85 -26.90 -9.35
N LEU A 185 2.26 -25.98 -10.22
CA LEU A 185 1.79 -24.58 -10.22
C LEU A 185 0.26 -24.49 -10.43
N GLY A 186 -0.30 -25.39 -11.25
CA GLY A 186 -1.74 -25.47 -11.50
C GLY A 186 -2.59 -25.88 -10.29
N ARG A 187 -2.03 -26.62 -9.33
CA ARG A 187 -2.73 -27.00 -8.08
C ARG A 187 -2.70 -25.89 -7.02
N ILE A 188 -1.62 -25.11 -6.96
CA ILE A 188 -1.49 -23.97 -6.05
C ILE A 188 -2.43 -22.83 -6.47
N CYS A 189 -2.62 -22.61 -7.78
CA CYS A 189 -3.57 -21.62 -8.33
C CYS A 189 -5.05 -21.85 -7.93
N GLY A 190 -5.43 -23.05 -7.50
CA GLY A 190 -6.82 -23.36 -7.13
C GLY A 190 -7.19 -23.06 -5.67
N CYS A 191 -6.21 -22.93 -4.78
CA CYS A 191 -6.43 -22.87 -3.33
C CYS A 191 -6.00 -21.57 -2.66
N TYR A 192 -5.13 -20.76 -3.28
CA TYR A 192 -4.57 -19.55 -2.66
C TYR A 192 -4.93 -18.29 -3.45
N SER A 193 -5.25 -17.22 -2.73
CA SER A 193 -5.37 -15.86 -3.29
C SER A 193 -4.15 -15.54 -4.16
N PHE A 194 -4.35 -14.78 -5.24
CA PHE A 194 -3.34 -14.38 -6.23
C PHE A 194 -2.07 -13.77 -5.59
N ASP A 195 -2.23 -13.17 -4.40
CA ASP A 195 -1.17 -12.58 -3.59
C ASP A 195 -0.09 -13.59 -3.17
N TYR A 196 -0.48 -14.83 -2.88
CA TYR A 196 0.41 -15.88 -2.38
C TYR A 196 1.33 -16.44 -3.46
N PHE A 197 0.83 -16.54 -4.69
CA PHE A 197 1.59 -17.06 -5.83
C PHE A 197 2.77 -16.15 -6.18
N LYS A 198 2.57 -14.83 -6.11
CA LYS A 198 3.62 -13.84 -6.37
C LYS A 198 4.74 -13.89 -5.33
N VAL A 199 4.39 -13.99 -4.04
CA VAL A 199 5.40 -14.11 -2.97
C VAL A 199 6.19 -15.40 -3.12
N LEU A 200 5.55 -16.51 -3.49
CA LEU A 200 6.24 -17.79 -3.72
C LEU A 200 7.21 -17.72 -4.91
N LEU A 201 6.83 -17.04 -5.99
CA LEU A 201 7.68 -16.87 -7.18
C LEU A 201 8.95 -16.06 -6.90
N VAL A 202 8.91 -15.13 -5.95
CA VAL A 202 10.07 -14.30 -5.56
C VAL A 202 11.11 -15.10 -4.75
N LEU A 203 10.73 -16.27 -4.23
CA LEU A 203 11.58 -17.12 -3.39
C LEU A 203 12.27 -18.26 -4.16
N MET A 204 11.86 -18.50 -5.41
CA MET A 204 12.43 -19.50 -6.31
C MET A 204 13.46 -18.86 -7.26
#